data_AF-A0A4R5A4V5-F1
#
_entry.id   AF-A0A4R5A4V5-F1
#
_cell.length_a   1.000
_cell.length_b   1.000
_cell.length_c   1.000
_cell.angle_alpha   90.00
_cell.angle_beta   90.00
_cell.angle_gamma   90.00
#
_symmetry.space_group_name_H-M   'P 1'
#
loop_
_entity.id
_entity.type
_entity.pdbx_description
1 polymer ?
#
loop_
_entity_poly.entity_id
_entity_poly.type
_entity_poly.pdbx_seq_one_letter_code
_entity_poly.pdbx_strand_id
1 'polypeptide(L)' 'MGPEGLSVVQSNGEAAGQEVFHVHVHLVPRRHGDDLRLMWDPAPAQPRELAETLQRLSS' A
#
# COMPACT_ATOMS: atom_id res chain seq x y z
N MET A 1 -15.89 17.94 12.64
CA MET A 1 -15.15 16.74 13.07
C MET A 1 -14.31 16.25 11.89
N GLY A 2 -12.99 16.13 12.05
CA GLY A 2 -12.06 15.70 10.99
C GLY A 2 -12.19 14.22 10.64
N PRO A 3 -11.39 13.71 9.69
CA PRO A 3 -11.23 12.27 9.49
C PRO A 3 -10.50 11.64 10.70
N GLU A 4 -10.68 10.33 10.88
CA GLU A 4 -10.05 9.57 11.97
C GLU A 4 -8.68 9.03 11.58
N GLY A 5 -8.41 8.95 10.27
CA GLY A 5 -7.12 8.55 9.72
C GLY A 5 -6.89 9.09 8.32
N LEU A 6 -5.76 8.72 7.73
CA LEU A 6 -5.36 9.09 6.37
C LEU A 6 -4.62 7.91 5.72
N SER A 7 -5.03 7.50 4.53
CA SER A 7 -4.26 6.61 3.67
C SER A 7 -3.40 7.43 2.71
N VAL A 8 -2.13 7.06 2.58
CA VAL A 8 -1.18 7.65 1.63
C VAL A 8 -0.83 6.58 0.62
N VAL A 9 -1.10 6.82 -0.67
CA VAL A 9 -0.88 5.84 -1.74
C VAL A 9 -0.13 6.49 -2.88
N GLN A 10 0.86 5.77 -3.41
CA GLN A 10 1.60 6.14 -4.60
C GLN A 10 1.86 4.88 -5.43
N SER A 11 1.54 4.95 -6.72
CA SER A 11 1.69 3.83 -7.65
C SER A 11 2.78 4.11 -8.68
N ASN A 12 3.60 3.10 -8.94
CA ASN A 12 4.66 3.13 -9.96
C ASN A 12 4.38 2.05 -11.02
N GLY A 13 4.00 2.47 -12.22
CA GLY A 13 3.64 1.60 -13.34
C GLY A 13 2.17 1.16 -13.37
N GLU A 14 1.69 0.83 -14.57
CA GLU A 14 0.31 0.44 -14.84
C GLU A 14 -0.14 -0.76 -14.00
N ALA A 15 0.73 -1.77 -13.84
CA ALA A 15 0.44 -2.95 -13.03
C ALA A 15 0.21 -2.63 -11.53
N ALA A 16 0.76 -1.51 -11.04
CA ALA A 16 0.52 -1.00 -9.69
C ALA A 16 -0.69 -0.04 -9.62
N GLY A 17 -1.43 0.15 -10.72
CA GLY A 17 -2.57 1.05 -10.82
C GLY A 17 -2.23 2.50 -11.19
N GLN A 18 -1.04 2.78 -11.72
CA GLN A 18 -0.70 4.13 -12.18
C GLN A 18 -1.35 4.43 -13.54
N GLU A 19 -2.34 5.31 -13.57
CA GLU A 19 -2.97 5.77 -14.82
C GLU A 19 -2.29 7.01 -15.41
N VAL A 20 -1.82 7.93 -14.56
CA VAL A 20 -1.11 9.15 -14.97
C VAL A 20 0.39 9.00 -14.69
N PHE A 21 1.19 9.01 -15.75
CA PHE A 21 2.65 8.79 -15.71
C PHE A 21 3.43 10.05 -15.31
N HIS A 22 3.01 10.65 -14.20
CA HIS A 22 3.70 11.69 -13.44
C HIS A 22 3.63 11.28 -11.97
N VAL A 23 4.68 11.47 -11.19
CA VAL A 23 4.67 11.09 -9.77
C VAL A 23 3.61 11.91 -9.05
N HIS A 24 2.65 11.23 -8.42
CA HIS A 24 1.60 11.86 -7.62
C HIS A 24 1.30 11.01 -6.39
N VAL A 25 0.78 11.64 -5.34
CA VAL A 25 0.43 10.99 -4.09
C VAL A 25 -1.06 11.18 -3.85
N HIS A 26 -1.79 10.09 -3.66
CA HIS A 26 -3.16 10.14 -3.18
C HIS A 26 -3.15 10.28 -1.66
N LEU A 27 -3.85 11.30 -1.16
CA LEU A 27 -4.14 11.49 0.25
C LEU A 27 -5.64 11.24 0.46
N VAL A 28 -6.00 10.11 1.07
CA VAL A 28 -7.39 9.69 1.20
C VAL A 28 -7.81 9.71 2.67
N PRO A 29 -8.64 10.68 3.10
CA PRO A 29 -9.16 10.73 4.47
C PRO A 29 -9.96 9.47 4.80
N ARG A 30 -9.74 8.89 6.00
CA ARG A 30 -10.33 7.63 6.43
C ARG A 30 -11.26 7.78 7.64
N ARG A 31 -12.23 6.89 7.73
CA ARG A 31 -13.14 6.70 8.88
C ARG A 31 -13.38 5.22 9.12
N HIS A 32 -13.71 4.84 10.35
CA HIS A 32 -14.16 3.48 10.64
C HIS A 32 -15.36 3.09 9.77
N GLY A 33 -15.24 1.97 9.04
CA GLY A 33 -16.30 1.43 8.19
C GLY A 33 -16.49 2.13 6.84
N ASP A 34 -15.54 2.97 6.40
CA ASP A 34 -15.61 3.54 5.04
C ASP A 34 -15.44 2.47 3.93
N ASP A 35 -15.92 2.81 2.73
CA ASP A 35 -15.99 1.87 1.60
C ASP A 35 -14.63 1.63 0.91
N LEU A 36 -13.55 2.30 1.34
CA LEU A 36 -12.26 2.15 0.69
C LEU A 36 -11.61 0.82 1.07
N ARG A 37 -11.68 -0.14 0.14
CA ARG A 37 -11.03 -1.45 0.26
C ARG A 37 -9.56 -1.35 -0.11
N LEU A 38 -8.69 -1.84 0.76
CA LEU A 38 -7.29 -2.08 0.40
C LEU A 38 -7.25 -3.15 -0.71
N MET A 39 -6.41 -2.94 -1.72
CA MET A 39 -6.38 -3.77 -2.93
C MET A 39 -5.69 -5.13 -2.74
N TRP A 40 -5.27 -5.48 -1.53
CA TRP A 40 -4.54 -6.72 -1.27
C TRP A 40 -5.08 -7.44 -0.04
N ASP A 41 -5.10 -8.77 -0.12
CA ASP A 41 -5.38 -9.68 0.98
C ASP A 41 -4.04 -10.25 1.47
N PRO A 42 -3.49 -9.76 2.60
CA PRO A 42 -2.18 -10.20 3.06
C PRO A 42 -2.28 -11.61 3.65
N ALA A 43 -1.49 -12.53 3.11
CA ALA A 43 -1.26 -13.84 3.73
C ALA A 43 -0.14 -13.75 4.78
N PRO A 44 -0.25 -14.45 5.92
CA PRO A 44 0.87 -14.60 6.85
C PRO A 44 2.06 -15.26 6.15
N ALA A 45 3.25 -14.70 6.32
CA ALA A 45 4.50 -15.27 5.84
C ALA A 45 5.25 -15.98 6.98
N GLN A 46 5.96 -17.06 6.65
CA GLN A 46 6.80 -17.75 7.63
C GLN A 46 8.03 -16.90 7.97
N PRO A 47 8.56 -16.96 9.20
CA PRO A 47 9.74 -16.18 9.60
C PRO A 47 10.95 -16.37 8.68
N ARG A 48 11.12 -17.58 8.13
CA ARG A 48 12.17 -17.90 7.17
C ARG A 48 12.02 -17.11 5.86
N GLU A 49 10.82 -17.05 5.29
CA GLU A 49 10.54 -16.34 4.04
C GLU A 49 10.78 -14.83 4.19
N LEU A 50 10.43 -14.28 5.35
CA LEU A 50 10.73 -12.89 5.71
C LEU A 50 12.24 -12.63 5.76
N ALA A 51 13.01 -13.53 6.41
CA ALA A 51 14.47 -13.41 6.49
C ALA A 51 15.15 -13.49 5.11
N GLU A 52 14.70 -14.41 4.25
CA GLU A 52 15.20 -14.55 2.87
C GLU A 52 14.89 -13.29 2.04
N THR A 53 13.68 -12.73 2.18
CA THR A 53 13.30 -11.48 1.49
C THR A 53 14.16 -10.30 1.94
N LEU A 54 14.39 -10.16 3.25
CA LEU A 54 15.26 -9.11 3.81
C LEU A 54 16.68 -9.19 3.24
N GLN A 55 17.26 -10.39 3.17
CA GLN A 55 18.59 -10.59 2.59
C GLN A 55 18.66 -10.10 1.13
N ARG A 56 17.64 -10.39 0.32
CA ARG A 56 17.57 -9.95 -1.09
C ARG A 56 17.42 -8.44 -1.27
N LEU A 57 16.77 -7.76 -0.32
CA LEU A 57 16.59 -6.31 -0.36
C LEU A 57 17.83 -5.55 0.15
N SER A 58 18.70 -6.23 0.90
CA SER A 58 19.87 -5.61 1.54
C SER A 58 21.18 -5.84 0.77
N SER A 59 21.13 -6.60 -0.33
CA SER A 59 22.26 -6.87 -1.25
C SER A 59 22.25 -5.91 -2.43
#